data_AF-A0A453GD62-F1
#
_entry.id   AF-A0A453GD62-F1
#
_cell.length_a   1.000
_cell.length_b   1.000
_cell.length_c   1.000
_cell.angle_alpha   90.00
_cell.angle_beta   90.00
_cell.angle_gamma   90.00
#
_symmetry.space_group_name_H-M   'P 1'
#
loop_
_entity.id
_entity.type
_entity.pdbx_description
1 polymer ?
#
loop_
_entity_poly.entity_id
_entity_poly.type
_entity_poly.pdbx_seq_one_letter_code
_entity_poly.pdbx_strand_id
1 'polypeptide(L)'
;MNKIMKSNPALYVLRERIRKGLKLYSSEPTEPYLSSQNYGEIFSNQIIRFVDDINVYRVTIHKTFEGNLTTKPINGAIFIFNPRTGQPTISEAWNSPARW
;
A
#
# COMPACT_ATOMS: atom_id res chain seq x y z
N MET A 1 -17.07 -19.81 -20.03
CA MET A 1 -16.44 -20.04 -18.71
C MET A 1 -14.92 -19.82 -18.67
N ASN A 2 -14.13 -20.27 -19.65
CA ASN A 2 -12.65 -20.17 -19.63
C ASN A 2 -12.08 -18.76 -19.34
N LYS A 3 -12.66 -17.69 -19.90
CA LYS A 3 -12.19 -16.32 -19.67
C LYS A 3 -12.32 -15.88 -18.20
N ILE A 4 -13.44 -16.22 -17.56
CA ILE A 4 -13.70 -15.89 -16.15
C ILE A 4 -12.70 -16.62 -15.25
N MET A 5 -12.45 -17.91 -15.50
CA MET A 5 -11.51 -18.68 -14.68
C MET A 5 -10.08 -18.13 -14.69
N LYS A 6 -9.65 -17.55 -15.82
CA LYS A 6 -8.32 -16.96 -15.97
C LYS A 6 -8.23 -15.53 -15.43
N SER A 7 -9.22 -14.69 -15.72
CA SER A 7 -9.11 -13.24 -15.51
C SER A 7 -9.88 -12.71 -14.30
N ASN A 8 -10.57 -13.55 -13.54
CA ASN A 8 -11.32 -13.10 -12.37
C ASN A 8 -10.38 -12.75 -11.19
N PRO A 9 -10.34 -11.48 -10.73
CA PRO A 9 -9.45 -11.05 -9.65
C PRO A 9 -9.73 -11.74 -8.31
N ALA A 10 -11.00 -12.07 -8.01
CA ALA A 10 -11.35 -12.75 -6.77
C ALA A 10 -10.79 -14.18 -6.73
N LEU A 11 -10.85 -14.88 -7.87
CA LEU A 11 -10.24 -16.22 -7.99
C LEU A 11 -8.71 -16.16 -7.94
N TYR A 12 -8.10 -15.11 -8.49
CA TYR A 12 -6.66 -14.89 -8.37
C TYR A 12 -6.25 -14.67 -6.89
N VAL A 13 -6.94 -13.79 -6.17
CA VAL A 13 -6.68 -13.53 -4.74
C VAL A 13 -6.86 -14.81 -3.91
N LEU A 14 -7.88 -15.63 -4.21
CA LEU A 14 -8.09 -16.91 -3.54
C LEU A 14 -6.90 -17.87 -3.75
N ARG A 15 -6.44 -18.02 -5.00
CA ARG A 15 -5.28 -18.86 -5.32
C ARG A 15 -4.02 -18.38 -4.60
N GLU A 16 -3.77 -17.07 -4.61
CA GLU A 16 -2.61 -16.48 -3.94
C GLU A 16 -2.66 -16.67 -2.41
N ARG A 17 -3.84 -16.58 -1.79
CA ARG A 17 -4.01 -16.87 -0.36
C ARG A 17 -3.73 -18.34 -0.04
N ILE A 18 -4.24 -19.27 -0.85
CA ILE A 18 -3.96 -20.71 -0.69
C ILE A 18 -2.46 -20.99 -0.87
N ARG A 19 -1.86 -20.42 -1.92
CA ARG A 19 -0.43 -20.55 -2.22
C ARG A 19 0.45 -20.07 -1.06
N LYS A 20 0.14 -18.90 -0.51
CA LYS A 20 0.82 -18.34 0.68
C LYS A 20 0.60 -19.20 1.93
N GLY A 21 -0.63 -19.67 2.16
CA GLY A 21 -0.95 -20.56 3.29
C GLY A 21 -0.19 -21.89 3.24
N LEU A 22 0.02 -22.42 2.03
CA LEU A 22 0.79 -23.63 1.78
C LEU A 22 2.30 -23.39 1.61
N LYS A 23 2.76 -22.13 1.69
CA LYS A 23 4.17 -21.72 1.49
C LYS A 23 4.77 -22.18 0.15
N LEU A 24 3.97 -22.17 -0.91
CA LEU A 24 4.43 -22.51 -2.26
C LEU A 24 4.99 -21.25 -2.93
N TYR A 25 6.28 -21.24 -3.26
CA TYR A 25 6.91 -20.12 -3.95
C TYR A 25 7.19 -20.51 -5.40
N SER A 26 6.72 -19.69 -6.35
CA SER A 26 7.07 -19.80 -7.77
C SER A 26 7.78 -18.52 -8.21
N SER A 27 8.73 -18.66 -9.13
CA SER A 27 9.43 -17.54 -9.77
C SER A 27 8.69 -17.06 -11.02
N GLU A 28 7.35 -17.05 -10.98
CA GLU A 28 6.58 -16.56 -12.13
C GLU A 28 6.97 -15.11 -12.44
N PRO A 29 7.02 -14.71 -13.72
CA PRO A 29 7.34 -13.35 -14.09
C PRO A 29 6.29 -12.41 -13.51
N THR A 30 6.69 -11.58 -12.55
CA THR A 30 5.87 -10.49 -12.03
C THR A 30 5.88 -9.32 -13.00
N GLU A 31 4.90 -8.42 -12.90
CA GLU A 31 5.01 -7.13 -13.57
C GLU A 31 6.32 -6.44 -13.16
N PRO A 32 7.04 -5.80 -14.11
CA PRO A 32 8.30 -5.15 -13.84
C PRO A 32 8.07 -3.96 -12.89
N TYR A 33 8.94 -3.82 -11.89
CA TYR A 33 8.92 -2.65 -11.02
C TYR A 33 9.26 -1.37 -11.79
N LEU A 34 8.84 -0.24 -11.23
CA LEU A 34 9.32 1.07 -11.68
C LEU A 34 10.82 1.18 -11.40
N SER A 35 11.57 1.64 -12.39
CA SER A 35 13.03 1.71 -12.43
C SER A 35 13.46 2.87 -13.33
N SER A 36 14.75 3.18 -13.35
CA SER A 36 15.29 4.20 -14.26
C SER A 36 15.06 3.86 -15.74
N GLN A 37 14.93 2.58 -16.10
CA GLN A 37 14.71 2.12 -17.46
C GLN A 37 13.29 2.39 -17.98
N ASN A 38 12.26 2.31 -17.11
CA ASN A 38 10.85 2.53 -17.47
C ASN A 38 10.25 3.79 -16.83
N TYR A 39 11.06 4.65 -16.22
CA TYR A 39 10.60 5.87 -15.54
C TYR A 39 9.76 6.78 -16.43
N GLY A 40 10.05 6.84 -17.74
CA GLY A 40 9.29 7.66 -18.68
C GLY A 40 7.82 7.26 -18.83
N GLU A 41 7.46 6.01 -18.55
CA GLU A 41 6.10 5.48 -18.74
C GLU A 41 5.08 6.13 -17.80
N ILE A 42 5.53 6.64 -16.65
CA ILE A 42 4.67 7.31 -15.66
C ILE A 42 4.06 8.62 -16.19
N PHE A 43 4.64 9.19 -17.26
CA PHE A 43 4.18 10.42 -17.91
C PHE A 43 3.37 10.16 -19.19
N SER A 44 3.00 8.90 -19.45
CA SER A 44 2.19 8.52 -20.61
C SER A 44 0.78 9.12 -20.59
N ASN A 45 -0.01 8.84 -21.64
CA ASN A 45 -1.39 9.31 -21.70
C ASN A 45 -2.34 8.64 -20.70
N GLN A 46 -1.89 7.58 -20.01
CA GLN A 46 -2.67 6.90 -19.00
C GLN A 46 -2.71 7.71 -17.69
N ILE A 47 -3.79 7.57 -16.92
CA ILE A 47 -3.88 8.19 -15.59
C ILE A 47 -3.16 7.27 -14.59
N ILE A 48 -1.92 7.63 -14.29
CA ILE A 48 -1.10 6.93 -13.29
C ILE A 48 -1.14 7.72 -11.97
N ARG A 49 -1.17 7.01 -10.84
CA ARG A 49 -1.15 7.60 -9.50
C ARG A 49 -0.16 6.86 -8.62
N PHE A 50 0.68 7.62 -7.93
CA PHE A 50 1.41 7.14 -6.78
C PHE A 50 0.49 7.13 -5.57
N VAL A 51 0.59 6.08 -4.76
CA VAL A 51 -0.06 5.96 -3.46
C VAL A 51 1.05 5.72 -2.45
N ASP A 52 1.20 6.64 -1.51
CA ASP A 52 2.19 6.57 -0.44
C ASP A 52 1.45 6.45 0.90
N ASP A 53 1.77 5.38 1.63
CA ASP A 53 1.18 5.00 2.90
C ASP A 53 2.13 5.21 4.09
N ILE A 54 3.33 5.78 3.88
CA ILE A 54 4.37 5.93 4.91
C ILE A 54 3.88 6.72 6.15
N ASN A 55 2.96 7.66 5.95
CA ASN A 55 2.43 8.54 6.99
C ASN A 55 1.01 8.16 7.45
N VAL A 56 0.50 6.97 7.10
CA VAL A 56 -0.86 6.55 7.48
C VAL A 56 -0.97 6.24 8.97
N TYR A 57 -0.03 5.46 9.50
CA TYR A 57 0.01 5.12 10.91
C TYR A 57 1.23 5.74 11.56
N ARG A 58 1.01 6.79 12.35
CA ARG A 58 2.07 7.54 13.03
C ARG A 58 1.86 7.52 14.53
N VAL A 59 2.96 7.45 15.27
CA VAL A 59 2.95 7.43 16.73
C VAL A 59 3.98 8.40 17.30
N THR A 60 3.68 8.98 18.46
CA THR A 60 4.66 9.66 19.30
C THR A 60 4.99 8.79 20.49
N ILE A 61 6.27 8.76 20.88
CA ILE A 61 6.74 7.99 22.02
C ILE A 61 6.87 8.93 23.22
N HIS A 62 6.37 8.53 24.38
CA HIS A 62 6.53 9.24 25.64
C HIS A 62 7.00 8.29 26.74
N LYS A 63 7.67 8.83 27.75
CA LYS A 63 8.10 8.08 28.93
C LYS A 63 7.08 8.31 30.05
N THR A 64 6.56 7.23 30.61
CA THR A 64 5.69 7.25 31.79
C THR A 64 6.50 7.58 33.05
N PHE A 65 5.80 7.94 34.14
CA PHE A 65 6.45 8.20 35.43
C PHE A 65 7.22 6.98 35.97
N GLU A 66 6.69 5.78 35.75
CA GLU A 66 7.31 4.49 36.10
C GLU A 66 8.54 4.16 35.23
N GLY A 67 8.80 4.95 34.19
CA GLY A 67 9.95 4.83 33.32
C GLY A 67 9.73 4.02 32.05
N ASN A 68 8.53 3.44 31.85
CA ASN A 68 8.17 2.70 30.64
C ASN A 68 7.98 3.64 29.43
N LEU A 69 8.32 3.17 28.23
CA LEU A 69 8.03 3.86 26.98
C LEU A 69 6.66 3.45 26.44
N THR A 70 5.82 4.42 26.11
CA THR A 70 4.47 4.23 25.59
C THR A 70 4.30 5.01 24.28
N THR A 71 3.52 4.45 23.35
CA THR A 71 3.18 5.09 22.07
C THR A 71 1.80 5.71 22.13
N LYS A 72 1.65 6.91 21.55
CA LYS A 72 0.35 7.55 21.34
C LYS A 72 0.15 7.76 19.84
N PRO A 73 -0.95 7.27 19.25
CA PRO A 73 -1.22 7.54 17.85
C PRO A 73 -1.42 9.03 17.61
N ILE A 74 -0.95 9.50 16.47
CA ILE A 74 -1.24 10.83 15.93
C ILE A 74 -1.92 10.68 14.58
N ASN A 75 -2.62 11.72 14.13
CA ASN A 75 -3.26 11.73 12.81
C ASN A 75 -2.24 11.36 11.74
N GLY A 76 -2.65 10.51 10.82
CA GLY A 76 -1.89 10.17 9.63
C GLY A 76 -2.54 10.71 8.37
N ALA A 77 -1.94 10.40 7.23
CA ALA A 77 -2.52 10.68 5.93
C ALA A 77 -2.05 9.65 4.89
N ILE A 78 -2.94 9.37 3.94
CA ILE A 78 -2.58 8.73 2.67
C ILE A 78 -2.27 9.84 1.68
N PHE A 79 -1.11 9.75 1.02
CA PHE A 79 -0.74 10.68 -0.04
C PHE A 79 -0.92 10.03 -1.41
N ILE A 80 -1.70 10.68 -2.28
CA ILE A 80 -1.94 10.22 -3.65
C ILE A 80 -1.50 11.32 -4.61
N PHE A 81 -0.72 10.97 -5.63
CA PHE A 81 -0.12 11.95 -6.53
C PHE A 81 -0.16 11.50 -7.99
N ASN A 82 -0.60 12.38 -8.89
CA ASN A 82 -0.52 12.17 -10.32
C ASN A 82 0.76 12.83 -10.89
N PRO A 83 1.76 12.07 -11.36
CA PRO A 83 3.04 12.61 -11.80
C PRO A 83 2.96 13.43 -13.09
N ARG A 84 1.94 13.23 -13.91
CA ARG A 84 1.77 13.97 -15.17
C ARG A 84 1.15 15.34 -14.97
N THR A 85 0.14 15.43 -14.11
CA THR A 85 -0.60 16.68 -13.87
C THR A 85 -0.10 17.46 -12.66
N GLY A 86 0.68 16.81 -11.79
CA GLY A 86 1.09 17.37 -10.51
C GLY A 86 -0.03 17.39 -9.46
N GLN A 87 -1.22 16.86 -9.75
CA GLN A 87 -2.36 16.92 -8.86
C GLN A 87 -2.14 16.05 -7.60
N PRO A 88 -2.13 16.63 -6.38
CA PRO A 88 -2.10 15.87 -5.14
C PRO A 88 -3.52 15.58 -4.62
N THR A 89 -3.66 14.52 -3.87
CA THR A 89 -4.84 14.22 -3.04
C THR A 89 -4.35 13.69 -1.71
N ILE A 90 -4.81 14.32 -0.63
CA ILE A 90 -4.48 13.94 0.74
C ILE A 90 -5.76 13.47 1.41
N SER A 91 -5.73 12.27 1.98
CA SER A 91 -6.82 11.74 2.79
C SER A 91 -6.34 11.59 4.23
N GLU A 92 -6.97 12.32 5.16
CA GLU A 92 -6.65 12.24 6.59
C GLU A 92 -7.05 10.88 7.16
N ALA A 93 -6.12 10.25 7.88
CA ALA A 93 -6.34 9.01 8.62
C ALA A 93 -6.43 9.33 10.12
N TRP A 94 -7.64 9.29 10.67
CA TRP A 94 -7.88 9.48 12.10
C TRP A 94 -7.48 8.21 12.86
N ASN A 95 -6.37 8.29 13.57
CA ASN A 95 -5.91 7.20 14.42
C ASN A 95 -6.54 7.37 15.81
N SER A 96 -7.63 6.62 16.07
CA SER A 96 -8.21 6.55 17.42
C SER A 96 -7.24 5.84 18.36
N PRO A 97 -7.09 6.28 19.63
CA PRO A 97 -6.37 5.49 20.62
C PRO A 97 -7.07 4.14 20.72
N ALA A 98 -6.35 3.08 20.35
CA ALA A 98 -6.81 1.72 20.51
C ALA A 98 -7.17 1.52 21.99
N ARG A 99 -8.46 1.43 22.30
CA ARG A 99 -8.94 0.87 23.56
C ARG A 99 -8.78 -0.63 23.40
N TRP A 100 -7.69 -1.16 23.95
CA TRP A 100 -7.61 -2.58 24.30
C TRP A 100 -8.37 -2.80 25.60
#